data_AF-A0A2P6ATW9-F1
#
_entry.id   AF-A0A2P6ATW9-F1
#
_cell.length_a   1.000
_cell.length_b   1.000
_cell.length_c   1.000
_cell.angle_alpha   90.00
_cell.angle_beta   90.00
_cell.angle_gamma   90.00
#
_symmetry.space_group_name_H-M   'P 1'
#
loop_
_entity.id
_entity.type
_entity.pdbx_description
1 polymer ?
#
loop_
_entity_poly.entity_id
_entity_poly.type
_entity_poly.pdbx_seq_one_letter_code
_entity_poly.pdbx_strand_id
1 'polypeptide(L)'
;MKHRLLATALLLLPPSAVLADAPAFDRPGIGFGTTVLPVGSLAWEQGLPDVTRLKADGDRSTRYDANTLIRYGLHEKVELQLGGAIRSRLEEKSAGGVRDSATGTGDLSAAVKAVLPSDH
;
A
#
# COMPACT_ATOMS: atom_id res chain seq x y z
N MET A 1 10.81 13.60 32.67
CA MET A 1 12.17 13.97 32.21
C MET A 1 12.46 13.27 30.89
N LYS A 2 12.70 14.07 29.84
CA LYS A 2 13.51 13.77 28.64
C LYS A 2 13.05 12.63 27.70
N HIS A 3 12.18 12.95 26.74
CA HIS A 3 12.16 12.25 25.46
C HIS A 3 12.23 13.26 24.28
N ARG A 4 13.48 13.50 23.86
CA ARG A 4 13.95 13.59 22.46
C ARG A 4 13.17 14.52 21.52
N LEU A 5 13.53 15.80 21.53
CA LEU A 5 13.57 16.61 20.31
C LEU A 5 14.71 16.08 19.44
N LEU A 6 14.40 15.38 18.36
CA LEU A 6 15.38 14.99 17.35
C LEU A 6 14.85 15.34 15.96
N ALA A 7 15.51 16.33 15.37
CA ALA A 7 15.73 16.55 13.94
C ALA A 7 14.50 16.57 13.03
N THR A 8 13.88 17.75 12.87
CA THR A 8 13.21 18.09 11.60
C THR A 8 14.09 19.09 10.86
N ALA A 9 15.06 18.55 10.13
CA ALA A 9 15.78 19.28 9.08
C ALA A 9 15.94 18.30 7.92
N LEU A 10 14.86 18.09 7.17
CA LEU A 10 14.89 17.38 5.91
C LEU A 10 14.67 18.38 4.77
N LEU A 11 15.80 18.90 4.30
CA LEU A 11 16.10 19.30 2.91
C LEU A 11 14.93 19.82 2.06
N LEU A 12 14.82 21.15 1.98
CA LEU A 12 14.22 21.85 0.83
C LEU A 12 15.16 21.79 -0.39
N LEU A 13 15.36 20.60 -0.97
CA LEU A 13 15.83 20.53 -2.35
C LEU A 13 14.58 20.54 -3.23
N PRO A 14 14.32 21.58 -4.05
CA PRO A 14 13.24 21.49 -5.01
C PRO A 14 13.64 20.40 -6.02
N PRO A 15 12.93 19.27 -6.11
CA PRO A 15 13.13 18.41 -7.26
C PRO A 15 12.76 19.26 -8.46
N SER A 16 13.69 19.44 -9.40
CA SER A 16 13.34 19.78 -10.79
C SER A 16 12.67 18.56 -11.43
N ALA A 17 11.66 18.01 -10.77
CA ALA A 17 10.73 17.10 -11.39
C ALA A 17 9.93 17.98 -12.33
N VAL A 18 10.13 17.82 -13.63
CA VAL A 18 9.04 18.04 -14.57
C VAL A 18 7.86 17.29 -13.95
N LEU A 19 6.86 18.02 -13.46
CA LEU A 19 5.62 17.42 -13.01
C LEU A 19 4.98 16.87 -14.28
N ALA A 20 5.39 15.65 -14.64
CA ALA A 20 4.62 14.81 -15.53
C ALA A 20 3.21 14.78 -14.96
N ASP A 21 2.22 14.77 -15.86
CA ASP A 21 0.83 14.74 -15.45
C ASP A 21 0.62 13.59 -14.45
N ALA A 22 -0.18 13.82 -13.42
CA ALA A 22 -0.32 12.84 -12.35
C ALA A 22 -0.76 11.50 -12.97
N PRO A 23 -0.08 10.38 -12.66
CA PRO A 23 -0.42 9.12 -13.28
C PRO A 23 -1.85 8.74 -12.94
N ALA A 24 -2.49 7.97 -13.83
CA ALA A 24 -3.80 7.45 -13.54
C ALA A 24 -3.72 6.49 -12.34
N PHE A 25 -4.43 6.84 -11.29
CA PHE A 25 -4.67 6.01 -10.12
C PHE A 25 -5.99 5.27 -10.28
N ASP A 26 -6.05 4.05 -9.74
CA ASP A 26 -7.28 3.27 -9.76
C ASP A 26 -8.33 3.95 -8.88
N ARG A 27 -9.55 4.05 -9.42
CA ARG A 27 -10.67 4.71 -8.73
C ARG A 27 -11.53 3.64 -8.06
N PRO A 28 -12.03 3.87 -6.84
CA PRO A 28 -13.00 2.97 -6.24
C PRO A 28 -14.19 2.69 -7.18
N GLY A 29 -14.52 1.42 -7.38
CA GLY A 29 -15.67 0.98 -8.19
C GLY A 29 -15.47 0.96 -9.72
N ILE A 30 -14.33 1.43 -10.23
CA ILE A 30 -13.95 1.33 -11.64
C ILE A 30 -12.66 0.51 -11.68
N GLY A 31 -12.67 -0.62 -12.38
CA GLY A 31 -11.52 -1.52 -12.45
C GLY A 31 -10.25 -0.85 -12.99
N PHE A 32 -9.12 -1.53 -12.81
CA PHE A 32 -7.77 -1.13 -13.21
C PHE A 32 -7.74 -0.14 -14.38
N GLY A 33 -7.13 1.02 -14.18
CA GLY A 33 -6.93 2.02 -15.23
C GLY A 33 -6.27 1.38 -16.45
N THR A 34 -6.60 1.81 -17.66
CA THR A 34 -6.11 1.14 -18.88
C THR A 34 -4.68 1.52 -19.25
N THR A 35 -4.07 2.44 -18.52
CA THR A 35 -2.71 2.94 -18.77
C THR A 35 -1.68 2.33 -17.84
N VAL A 36 -0.42 2.38 -18.28
CA VAL A 36 0.77 2.10 -17.46
C VAL A 36 1.47 3.41 -17.09
N LEU A 37 2.25 3.38 -16.02
CA LEU A 37 3.14 4.47 -15.65
C LEU A 37 4.15 4.79 -16.78
N PRO A 38 4.48 6.09 -16.99
CA PRO A 38 5.59 6.47 -17.85
C PRO A 38 6.90 5.76 -17.48
N VAL A 39 7.74 5.47 -18.48
CA VAL A 39 9.03 4.78 -18.26
C VAL A 39 9.88 5.52 -17.23
N GLY A 40 10.38 4.80 -16.25
CA GLY A 40 11.23 5.36 -15.18
C GLY A 40 10.48 6.12 -14.09
N SER A 41 9.15 6.26 -14.19
CA SER A 41 8.36 6.88 -13.14
C SER A 41 7.99 5.89 -12.04
N LEU A 42 7.90 6.40 -10.81
CA LEU A 42 7.49 5.65 -9.63
C LEU A 42 6.26 6.29 -9.02
N ALA A 43 5.23 5.49 -8.77
CA ALA A 43 4.08 5.90 -7.97
C ALA A 43 4.02 5.10 -6.68
N TRP A 44 3.71 5.80 -5.59
CA TRP A 44 3.45 5.21 -4.29
C TRP A 44 2.00 5.50 -3.92
N GLU A 45 1.23 4.43 -3.74
CA GLU A 45 -0.14 4.48 -3.26
C GLU A 45 -0.18 3.94 -1.83
N GLN A 46 -0.64 4.80 -0.91
CA GLN A 46 -0.80 4.45 0.50
C GLN A 46 -2.30 4.36 0.81
N GLY A 47 -2.77 3.15 1.08
CA GLY A 47 -4.11 2.94 1.60
C GLY A 47 -4.23 3.53 3.00
N LEU A 48 -5.42 4.02 3.34
CA LEU A 48 -5.75 4.26 4.75
C LEU A 48 -5.68 2.91 5.49
N PRO A 49 -5.18 2.89 6.74
CA PRO A 49 -5.20 1.67 7.52
C PRO A 49 -6.63 1.14 7.67
N ASP A 50 -6.82 -0.14 7.39
CA ASP A 50 -8.11 -0.80 7.57
C ASP A 50 -8.14 -1.64 8.85
N VAL A 51 -9.34 -1.79 9.41
CA VAL A 51 -9.57 -2.54 10.64
C VAL A 51 -10.67 -3.55 10.43
N THR A 52 -10.33 -4.82 10.55
CA THR A 52 -11.28 -5.92 10.46
C THR A 52 -11.49 -6.53 11.84
N ARG A 53 -12.75 -6.64 12.28
CA ARG A 53 -13.10 -7.24 13.57
C ARG A 53 -14.06 -8.40 13.39
N LEU A 54 -13.65 -9.58 13.84
CA LEU A 54 -14.47 -10.79 13.89
C LEU A 54 -14.78 -11.14 15.35
N LYS A 55 -15.98 -11.68 15.58
CA LYS A 55 -16.41 -12.24 16.86
C LYS A 55 -17.12 -13.57 16.62
N ALA A 56 -16.76 -14.60 17.37
CA ALA A 56 -17.39 -15.91 17.33
C ALA A 56 -17.27 -16.56 18.70
N ASP A 57 -18.34 -17.15 19.23
CA ASP A 57 -18.35 -17.93 20.49
C ASP A 57 -17.67 -17.26 21.70
N GLY A 58 -17.77 -15.92 21.78
CA GLY A 58 -17.13 -15.11 22.83
C GLY A 58 -15.66 -14.75 22.58
N ASP A 59 -15.03 -15.39 21.60
CA ASP A 59 -13.73 -15.00 21.06
C ASP A 59 -13.86 -13.76 20.16
N ARG A 60 -12.79 -12.98 20.11
CA ARG A 60 -12.69 -11.77 19.28
C ARG A 60 -11.32 -11.69 18.63
N SER A 61 -11.31 -11.51 17.32
CA SER A 61 -10.12 -11.21 16.54
C SER A 61 -10.24 -9.80 15.96
N THR A 62 -9.18 -8.99 16.06
CA THR A 62 -9.09 -7.66 15.44
C THR A 62 -7.79 -7.56 14.66
N ARG A 63 -7.88 -7.29 13.36
CA ARG A 63 -6.73 -7.08 12.47
C ARG A 63 -6.65 -5.62 12.05
N TYR A 64 -5.44 -5.09 12.02
CA TYR A 64 -5.10 -3.78 11.48
C TYR A 64 -4.08 -3.97 10.38
N ASP A 65 -4.33 -3.44 9.19
CA ASP A 65 -3.42 -3.54 8.05
C ASP A 65 -3.10 -2.15 7.48
N ALA A 66 -1.83 -1.90 7.19
CA ALA A 66 -1.36 -0.71 6.48
C ALA A 66 -0.96 -1.14 5.06
N ASN A 67 -1.92 -1.05 4.14
CA ASN A 67 -1.75 -1.47 2.77
C ASN A 67 -0.99 -0.43 1.94
N THR A 68 0.00 -0.88 1.19
CA THR A 68 0.84 -0.05 0.31
C THR A 68 0.97 -0.71 -1.05
N LEU A 69 1.00 0.09 -2.10
CA LEU A 69 1.31 -0.33 -3.47
C LEU A 69 2.38 0.58 -4.05
N ILE A 70 3.44 -0.03 -4.58
CA ILE A 70 4.50 0.64 -5.34
C ILE A 70 4.36 0.21 -6.79
N ARG A 71 4.38 1.19 -7.69
CA ARG A 71 4.25 0.99 -9.13
C ARG A 71 5.45 1.61 -9.82
N TYR A 72 5.99 0.93 -10.83
CA TYR A 72 7.14 1.40 -11.59
C TYR A 72 6.96 1.15 -13.09
N GLY A 73 7.08 2.20 -13.90
CA GLY A 73 7.03 2.10 -15.36
C GLY A 73 8.31 1.47 -15.92
N LEU A 74 8.24 0.20 -16.31
CA LEU A 74 9.38 -0.55 -16.84
C LEU A 74 9.59 -0.29 -18.34
N HIS A 75 8.50 -0.12 -19.09
CA HIS A 75 8.50 0.08 -20.54
C HIS A 75 7.27 0.89 -20.94
N GLU A 76 7.23 1.43 -22.16
CA GLU A 76 6.11 2.21 -22.71
C GLU A 76 4.74 1.50 -22.62
N LYS A 77 4.74 0.18 -22.41
CA LYS A 77 3.55 -0.67 -22.31
C LYS A 77 3.58 -1.62 -21.11
N VAL A 78 4.57 -1.53 -20.22
CA VAL A 78 4.75 -2.48 -19.12
C VAL A 78 5.04 -1.76 -17.82
N GLU A 79 4.31 -2.13 -16.77
CA GLU A 79 4.49 -1.63 -15.41
C GLU A 79 4.67 -2.81 -14.44
N LEU A 80 5.60 -2.66 -13.50
CA LEU A 80 5.76 -3.54 -12.34
C LEU A 80 5.00 -2.95 -11.16
N GLN A 81 4.28 -3.80 -10.43
CA GLN A 81 3.60 -3.43 -9.20
C GLN A 81 4.01 -4.36 -8.06
N LEU A 82 4.29 -3.78 -6.89
CA LEU A 82 4.59 -4.49 -5.65
C LEU A 82 3.62 -3.98 -4.58
N GLY A 83 2.78 -4.86 -4.03
CA GLY A 83 1.70 -4.43 -3.14
C GLY A 83 1.53 -5.35 -1.95
N GLY A 84 0.99 -4.84 -0.85
CA GLY A 84 0.62 -5.65 0.32
C GLY A 84 0.51 -4.86 1.61
N ALA A 85 0.17 -5.57 2.68
CA ALA A 85 0.12 -5.00 4.03
C ALA A 85 1.54 -4.95 4.62
N ILE A 86 2.27 -3.87 4.36
CA ILE A 86 3.66 -3.71 4.83
C ILE A 86 3.77 -3.70 6.36
N ARG A 87 2.67 -3.44 7.03
CA ARG A 87 2.50 -3.62 8.48
C ARG A 87 1.12 -4.19 8.75
N SER A 88 1.09 -5.31 9.48
CA SER A 88 -0.12 -5.96 9.97
C SER A 88 0.00 -6.22 11.47
N ARG A 89 -1.12 -6.06 12.20
CA ARG A 89 -1.24 -6.44 13.61
C ARG A 89 -2.51 -7.24 13.81
N LEU A 90 -2.38 -8.40 14.43
CA LEU A 90 -3.48 -9.25 14.84
C LEU A 90 -3.58 -9.22 16.37
N GLU A 91 -4.77 -8.90 16.89
CA GLU A 91 -5.10 -9.00 18.31
C GLU A 91 -6.20 -10.05 18.49
N GLU A 92 -5.92 -11.03 19.35
CA GLU A 92 -6.85 -12.10 19.68
C GLU A 92 -7.24 -12.00 21.15
N LYS A 93 -8.52 -12.17 21.43
CA LYS A 93 -9.05 -12.26 22.78
C LYS A 93 -9.98 -13.45 22.86
N SER A 94 -9.67 -14.40 23.73
CA SER A 94 -10.54 -15.54 23.98
C SER A 94 -11.71 -15.16 24.91
N ALA A 95 -12.81 -15.91 24.84
CA ALA A 95 -13.93 -15.90 25.77
C ALA A 95 -13.46 -16.02 27.24
N GLY A 96 -12.42 -16.83 27.48
CA GLY A 96 -11.78 -16.99 28.80
C GLY A 96 -10.95 -15.78 29.26
N GLY A 97 -10.89 -14.71 28.47
CA GLY A 97 -10.22 -13.46 28.81
C GLY A 97 -8.74 -13.38 28.44
N VAL A 98 -8.14 -14.47 27.98
CA VAL A 98 -6.76 -14.51 27.45
C VAL A 98 -6.63 -13.56 26.27
N ARG A 99 -5.53 -12.82 26.20
CA ARG A 99 -5.22 -11.91 25.10
C ARG A 99 -3.86 -12.24 24.53
N ASP A 100 -3.78 -12.25 23.21
CA ASP A 100 -2.52 -12.37 22.47
C ASP A 100 -2.47 -11.31 21.36
N SER A 101 -1.27 -10.98 20.91
CA SER A 101 -1.09 -10.14 19.73
C SER A 101 0.17 -10.48 18.96
N ALA A 102 0.04 -10.57 17.65
CA ALA A 102 1.15 -10.71 16.72
C ALA A 102 1.26 -9.44 15.85
N THR A 103 2.48 -9.13 15.42
CA THR A 103 2.74 -8.00 14.53
C THR A 103 3.79 -8.39 13.52
N GLY A 104 3.57 -8.04 12.26
CA GLY A 104 4.47 -8.41 11.17
C GLY A 104 4.08 -7.72 9.87
N THR A 105 4.44 -8.36 8.77
CA THR A 105 3.97 -8.02 7.42
C THR A 105 2.86 -8.99 7.06
N GLY A 106 1.80 -8.49 6.41
CA GLY A 106 0.78 -9.36 5.85
C GLY A 106 1.22 -9.95 4.51
N ASP A 107 0.26 -10.34 3.69
CA ASP A 107 0.55 -10.88 2.37
C ASP A 107 1.15 -9.80 1.46
N LEU A 108 2.15 -10.21 0.69
CA LEU A 108 2.80 -9.41 -0.32
C LEU A 108 2.50 -9.97 -1.71
N SER A 109 2.48 -9.08 -2.70
CA SER A 109 2.17 -9.38 -4.08
C SER A 109 3.17 -8.69 -4.99
N ALA A 110 3.47 -9.34 -6.11
CA ALA A 110 4.17 -8.76 -7.24
C ALA A 110 3.34 -9.04 -8.49
N ALA A 111 3.13 -8.01 -9.30
CA ALA A 111 2.32 -8.09 -10.50
C ALA A 111 2.98 -7.34 -11.65
N VAL A 112 2.70 -7.78 -12.88
CA VAL A 112 3.08 -7.10 -14.11
C VAL A 112 1.82 -6.71 -14.85
N LYS A 113 1.70 -5.44 -15.20
CA LYS A 113 0.62 -4.90 -16.01
C LYS A 113 1.15 -4.56 -17.39
N ALA A 114 0.49 -5.07 -18.43
CA ALA A 114 0.88 -4.83 -19.82
C ALA A 114 -0.29 -4.27 -20.63
N VAL A 115 -0.04 -3.23 -21.44
CA VAL A 115 -0.98 -2.74 -22.44
C VAL A 115 -0.75 -3.49 -23.74
N LEU A 116 -1.76 -4.24 -24.16
CA LEU A 116 -1.70 -4.99 -25.42
C LEU A 116 -2.06 -4.09 -26.59
N PRO A 117 -1.49 -4.33 -27.79
CA PRO A 117 -1.99 -3.73 -29.02
C PRO A 117 -3.48 -4.04 -29.18
N SER A 118 -4.26 -3.06 -29.60
CA SER A 118 -5.63 -3.26 -30.06
C SER A 118 -5.69 -2.97 -31.55
N ASP A 119 -5.92 -4.01 -32.36
CA ASP A 119 -6.19 -3.87 -33.79
C ASP A 119 -7.67 -3.46 -33.95
N HIS A 120 -7.94 -2.16 -33.87
CA HIS A 120 -9.24 -1.56 -34.18
C HIS A 120 -9.06 -0.38 -35.13
#